data_AF-A0A1E3QM95-F1
#
_entry.id   AF-A0A1E3QM95-F1
#
_cell.length_a   1.000
_cell.length_b   1.000
_cell.length_c   1.000
_cell.angle_alpha   90.00
_cell.angle_beta   90.00
_cell.angle_gamma   90.00
#
_symmetry.space_group_name_H-M   'P 1'
#
loop_
_entity.id
_entity.type
_entity.pdbx_description
1 polymer ?
#
loop_
_entity_poly.entity_id
_entity_poly.type
_entity_poly.pdbx_seq_one_letter_code
_entity_poly.pdbx_strand_id
1 'polypeptide(L)' 'MPGGNIGLTPQQQQQLLSKLKTEMKQMPIPQVLLSKVQGIPPGVKNWQQVFDLIQSKVIPQQVLPALRNLHNTHLQVLFK' A
#
# COMPACT_ATOMS: atom_id res chain seq x y z
N MET A 1 -19.03 32.45 19.75
CA MET A 1 -18.42 31.14 20.07
C MET A 1 -18.22 30.41 18.75
N PRO A 2 -16.99 30.25 18.23
CA PRO A 2 -16.79 29.47 17.00
C PRO A 2 -16.77 27.99 17.36
N GLY A 3 -17.80 27.27 16.90
CA GLY A 3 -17.87 25.82 16.95
C GLY A 3 -16.84 25.21 16.00
N GLY A 4 -15.90 24.44 16.56
CA GLY A 4 -14.92 23.68 15.79
C GLY A 4 -15.56 22.48 15.11
N ASN A 5 -16.13 22.70 13.92
CA ASN A 5 -16.28 21.61 12.96
C ASN A 5 -14.89 21.22 12.49
N ILE A 6 -14.39 20.06 12.92
CA ILE A 6 -13.12 19.47 12.48
C ILE A 6 -13.32 18.94 11.05
N GLY A 7 -13.56 19.84 10.10
CA GLY A 7 -13.49 19.55 8.68
C GLY A 7 -12.03 19.59 8.27
N LEU A 8 -11.39 18.42 8.14
CA LEU A 8 -10.06 18.33 7.55
C LEU A 8 -10.08 19.02 6.18
N THR A 9 -9.30 20.09 6.02
CA THR A 9 -9.17 20.77 4.73
C THR A 9 -8.56 19.79 3.71
N PRO A 10 -8.94 19.85 2.41
CA PRO A 10 -8.46 18.94 1.38
C PRO A 10 -6.92 18.89 1.26
N GLN A 11 -6.23 19.97 1.62
CA GLN A 11 -4.77 20.04 1.69
C GLN A 11 -4.20 19.16 2.81
N GLN A 12 -4.86 19.13 3.97
CA GLN A 12 -4.45 18.32 5.12
C GLN A 12 -4.70 16.83 4.85
N GLN A 13 -5.79 16.50 4.15
CA GLN A 13 -6.08 15.13 3.69
C GLN A 13 -5.02 14.62 2.71
N GLN A 14 -4.56 15.44 1.76
CA GLN A 14 -3.49 15.05 0.83
C GLN A 14 -2.15 14.81 1.52
N GLN A 15 -1.77 15.63 2.52
CA GLN A 15 -0.56 15.40 3.30
C GLN A 15 -0.64 14.11 4.11
N LEU A 16 -1.80 13.81 4.72
CA LEU A 16 -2.03 12.56 5.44
C LEU A 16 -1.89 11.36 4.50
N LEU A 17 -2.54 11.41 3.33
CA LEU A 17 -2.44 10.38 2.28
C LEU A 17 -1.00 10.17 1.82
N SER A 18 -0.22 11.25 1.71
CA SER A 18 1.19 11.19 1.28
C SER A 18 2.07 10.54 2.35
N LYS A 19 1.89 10.91 3.62
CA LYS A 19 2.54 10.24 4.76
C LYS A 19 2.15 8.77 4.81
N LEU A 20 0.87 8.45 4.73
CA LEU A 20 0.37 7.07 4.76
C LEU A 20 0.91 6.23 3.61
N LYS A 21 1.10 6.80 2.41
CA LYS A 21 1.76 6.10 1.29
C LYS A 21 3.21 5.75 1.60
N THR A 22 3.94 6.62 2.30
CA THR A 22 5.33 6.37 2.70
C THR A 22 5.39 5.30 3.79
N GLU A 23 4.53 5.42 4.81
CA GLU A 23 4.40 4.43 5.89
C GLU A 23 3.98 3.06 5.33
N MET A 24 3.06 3.03 4.37
CA MET A 24 2.60 1.81 3.69
C MET A 24 3.72 1.05 2.99
N LYS A 25 4.70 1.75 2.41
CA LYS A 25 5.85 1.09 1.78
C LYS A 25 6.67 0.32 2.80
N GLN A 26 6.77 0.84 4.02
CA GLN A 26 7.52 0.22 5.12
C GLN A 26 6.69 -0.80 5.89
N MET A 27 5.36 -0.73 5.80
CA MET A 27 4.47 -1.67 6.47
C MET A 27 4.65 -3.10 5.96
N PRO A 28 4.69 -4.07 6.90
CA PRO A 28 4.75 -5.47 6.53
C PRO A 28 3.47 -5.88 5.81
N ILE A 29 3.60 -6.54 4.67
CA ILE A 29 2.44 -7.09 3.96
C ILE A 29 2.06 -8.39 4.66
N PRO A 30 0.77 -8.59 4.98
CA PRO A 30 0.30 -9.87 5.47
C PRO A 30 0.69 -11.00 4.50
N GLN A 31 1.41 -12.01 4.99
CA GLN A 31 1.87 -13.13 4.16
C GLN A 31 0.71 -13.81 3.43
N VAL A 32 -0.46 -13.91 4.08
CA VAL A 32 -1.70 -14.44 3.49
C VAL A 32 -2.14 -13.70 2.22
N LEU A 33 -1.88 -12.40 2.15
CA LEU A 33 -2.21 -11.56 1.00
C LEU A 33 -1.20 -11.79 -0.14
N LEU A 34 0.08 -11.94 0.19
CA LEU A 34 1.13 -12.30 -0.77
C LEU A 34 0.94 -13.71 -1.34
N SER A 35 0.54 -14.68 -0.52
CA SER A 35 0.29 -16.06 -0.98
C SER A 35 -0.82 -16.16 -2.03
N LYS A 36 -1.73 -15.17 -2.10
CA LYS A 36 -2.76 -15.11 -3.15
C LYS A 36 -2.21 -14.67 -4.50
N VAL A 37 -1.00 -14.14 -4.54
CA VAL A 37 -0.38 -13.60 -5.74
C VAL A 37 0.73 -14.54 -6.19
N GLN A 38 0.43 -15.38 -7.19
CA GLN A 38 1.42 -16.27 -7.80
C GLN A 38 2.43 -15.47 -8.63
N GLY A 39 3.73 -15.72 -8.43
CA GLY A 39 4.82 -15.02 -9.13
C GLY A 39 5.55 -13.98 -8.28
N ILE A 40 5.28 -13.90 -6.98
CA ILE A 40 6.11 -13.14 -6.04
C ILE A 40 7.15 -14.09 -5.42
N PRO A 41 8.44 -13.70 -5.38
CA PRO A 41 9.47 -14.52 -4.75
C PRO A 41 9.25 -14.65 -3.23
N PRO A 42 9.66 -15.78 -2.64
CA PRO A 42 9.57 -15.99 -1.20
C PRO A 42 10.50 -15.01 -0.45
N GLY A 43 10.09 -14.59 0.75
CA GLY A 43 10.89 -13.71 1.60
C GLY A 43 10.57 -12.22 1.46
N VAL A 44 9.61 -11.84 0.61
CA VAL A 44 9.07 -10.48 0.55
C VAL A 44 8.27 -10.18 1.81
N LYS A 45 8.68 -9.15 2.54
CA LYS A 45 8.08 -8.75 3.83
C LYS A 45 7.26 -7.48 3.77
N ASN A 46 7.60 -6.54 2.88
CA ASN A 46 6.96 -5.22 2.81
C ASN A 46 6.70 -4.78 1.37
N TRP A 47 5.89 -3.72 1.21
CA TRP A 47 5.56 -3.15 -0.09
C TRP A 47 6.77 -2.54 -0.79
N GLN A 48 7.75 -2.03 -0.05
CA GLN A 48 8.98 -1.51 -0.63
C GLN A 48 9.75 -2.59 -1.40
N GLN A 49 9.89 -3.80 -0.85
CA GLN A 49 10.50 -4.94 -1.54
C GLN A 49 9.67 -5.38 -2.76
N VAL A 50 8.34 -5.35 -2.68
CA VAL A 50 7.49 -5.61 -3.85
C VAL A 50 7.79 -4.61 -4.96
N PHE A 51 7.82 -3.30 -4.65
CA PHE A 51 8.11 -2.27 -5.65
C PHE A 51 9.52 -2.39 -6.22
N ASP A 52 10.50 -2.78 -5.41
CA ASP A 52 11.86 -3.03 -5.85
C ASP A 52 11.93 -4.20 -6.84
N LEU A 53 11.22 -5.30 -6.55
CA LEU A 53 11.13 -6.47 -7.43
C LEU A 53 10.37 -6.18 -8.74
N ILE A 54 9.37 -5.28 -8.69
CA ILE A 54 8.69 -4.78 -9.90
C ILE A 54 9.69 -3.99 -10.76
N GLN A 55 10.46 -3.08 -10.16
CA GLN A 55 11.45 -2.27 -10.89
C GLN A 55 12.59 -3.13 -11.44
N SER A 56 13.03 -4.13 -10.68
CA SER A 56 14.01 -5.12 -11.11
C SER A 56 13.46 -6.14 -12.13
N LYS A 57 12.19 -5.99 -12.55
CA LYS A 57 11.50 -6.87 -13.50
C LYS A 57 11.48 -8.35 -13.10
N VAL A 58 11.63 -8.63 -11.80
CA VAL A 58 11.53 -9.98 -11.23
C VAL A 58 10.07 -10.41 -11.17
N ILE A 59 9.17 -9.48 -10.85
CA ILE A 59 7.73 -9.74 -10.83
C ILE A 59 7.17 -9.63 -12.26
N PRO A 60 6.49 -10.67 -12.77
CA PRO A 60 5.88 -10.65 -14.09
C PRO A 60 4.78 -9.58 -14.22
N GLN A 61 4.66 -8.93 -15.39
CA GLN A 61 3.69 -7.84 -15.57
C GLN A 61 2.22 -8.27 -15.39
N GLN A 62 1.90 -9.54 -15.70
CA GLN A 62 0.57 -10.13 -15.46
C GLN A 62 0.15 -10.13 -13.99
N VAL A 63 1.11 -10.01 -13.08
CA VAL A 63 0.90 -10.03 -11.62
C VAL A 63 0.65 -8.63 -11.05
N LEU A 64 1.05 -7.58 -11.79
CA LEU A 64 0.89 -6.18 -11.36
C LEU A 64 -0.56 -5.78 -11.03
N PRO A 65 -1.59 -6.20 -11.81
CA PRO A 65 -2.98 -5.88 -11.47
C PRO A 65 -3.41 -6.49 -10.14
N ALA A 66 -2.99 -7.74 -9.85
CA ALA A 66 -3.27 -8.41 -8.59
C ALA A 66 -2.60 -7.70 -7.41
N LEU A 67 -1.34 -7.31 -7.56
CA LEU A 67 -0.61 -6.51 -6.58
C LEU A 67 -1.26 -5.14 -6.33
N ARG A 68 -1.75 -4.48 -7.38
CA ARG A 68 -2.42 -3.19 -7.26
C ARG A 68 -3.74 -3.31 -6.50
N ASN A 69 -4.53 -4.34 -6.77
CA ASN A 69 -5.74 -4.64 -5.99
C ASN A 69 -5.39 -4.91 -4.53
N LEU A 70 -4.37 -5.73 -4.28
CA LEU A 70 -3.90 -6.06 -2.95
C LEU A 70 -3.44 -4.82 -2.16
N HIS A 71 -2.70 -3.92 -2.81
CA HIS A 71 -2.27 -2.65 -2.23
C HIS A 71 -3.46 -1.76 -1.85
N ASN A 72 -4.48 -1.68 -2.71
CA ASN A 72 -5.71 -0.93 -2.41
C ASN A 72 -6.49 -1.55 -1.25
N THR A 73 -6.61 -2.89 -1.20
CA THR A 73 -7.24 -3.58 -0.07
C THR A 73 -6.49 -3.31 1.23
N HIS A 74 -5.14 -3.36 1.20
CA HIS A 74 -4.32 -3.08 2.38
C HIS A 74 -4.51 -1.64 2.87
N LEU A 75 -4.55 -0.66 1.94
CA LEU A 75 -4.89 0.72 2.27
C LEU A 75 -6.26 0.81 2.95
N GLN A 76 -7.31 0.22 2.36
CA GLN A 76 -8.65 0.29 2.95
C GLN A 76 -8.74 -0.34 4.34
N VAL A 77 -7.96 -1.38 4.64
CA VAL A 77 -7.88 -1.97 5.98
C VAL A 77 -7.22 -1.00 6.97
N LEU A 78 -6.19 -0.27 6.55
CA LEU A 78 -5.51 0.73 7.40
C LEU A 78 -6.31 2.01 7.62
N PHE A 79 -7.20 2.35 6.68
CA PHE A 79 -8.11 3.49 6.79
C PHE A 79 -9.38 3.17 7.60
N LYS A 80 -9.54 1.94 8.09
CA LYS A 80 -10.73 1.49 8.83
C LYS A 80 -10.62 1.70 10.32
#